data_AF-A0A7Y1VEB2-F1
#
_entry.id   AF-A0A7Y1VEB2-F1
#
_cell.length_a   1.000
_cell.length_b   1.000
_cell.length_c   1.000
_cell.angle_alpha   90.00
_cell.angle_beta   90.00
_cell.angle_gamma   90.00
#
_symmetry.space_group_name_H-M   'P 1'
#
loop_
_entity.id
_entity.type
_entity.pdbx_description
1 polymer ?
#
loop_
_entity_poly.entity_id
_entity_poly.type
_entity_poly.pdbx_seq_one_letter_code
_entity_poly.pdbx_strand_id
1 'polypeptide(L)'
;WYPSAAITNRMDLFNVQFVKNLNTDNYFEVYQNSFSTLNAIAQDIGYIGATENLTIPAGADNFLVDVLDGTPPNNISDDQVQTVNNISERKQRLTENNLIFATNFGFTKDKRENLFDNDFSIFRAKLELAGNALTALTRLAGQKENQNGKYEVFGVAYSQYVKTELDYVKHWSLGSKNVLAMRSFFGFAIPYGNSTSIPFSRSFFAGGTNDNRAWTAYNLGPGTTSSTNEFNEANLKLAFNIEHRYNLFGNFNGAFFIDAGNIWNALDDVEDEDAVFKDFSSLGDIAIGAGFGLRYDFSFFVLRFDIGFKAHDPSYKDQNRWFNDFNFKNAVYNIGINYPF
;
A
#
# COMPACT_ATOMS: atom_id res chain seq x y z
N TRP A 1 24.78 20.32 -23.52
CA TRP A 1 24.20 19.20 -22.75
C TRP A 1 24.22 17.99 -23.65
N TYR A 2 25.18 17.08 -23.46
CA TYR A 2 25.20 15.84 -24.25
C TYR A 2 24.25 14.85 -23.57
N PRO A 3 23.18 14.38 -24.25
CA PRO A 3 22.29 13.39 -23.67
C PRO A 3 23.07 12.10 -23.42
N SER A 4 23.11 11.64 -22.17
CA SER A 4 23.60 10.30 -21.84
C SER A 4 22.49 9.30 -22.14
N ALA A 5 22.77 8.24 -22.90
CA ALA A 5 21.82 7.16 -23.16
C ALA A 5 21.33 6.46 -21.87
N ALA A 6 22.05 6.63 -20.76
CA ALA A 6 21.72 6.05 -19.46
C ALA A 6 20.76 6.91 -18.63
N ILE A 7 20.51 8.17 -18.99
CA ILE A 7 19.69 9.09 -18.17
C ILE A 7 18.46 9.54 -18.97
N THR A 8 17.29 9.25 -18.42
CA THR A 8 16.00 9.70 -18.95
C THR A 8 15.33 10.60 -17.92
N ASN A 9 14.95 11.80 -18.35
CA ASN A 9 14.10 12.70 -17.58
C ASN A 9 12.74 12.77 -18.28
N ARG A 10 11.65 12.64 -17.52
CA ARG A 10 10.29 12.76 -18.02
C ARG A 10 9.52 13.76 -17.17
N MET A 11 8.84 14.70 -17.82
CA MET A 11 7.96 15.65 -17.17
C MET A 11 6.56 15.49 -17.75
N ASP A 12 5.60 15.10 -16.93
CA ASP A 12 4.19 15.09 -17.31
C ASP A 12 3.51 16.28 -16.61
N LEU A 13 3.26 17.36 -17.36
CA LEU A 13 2.66 18.59 -16.82
C LEU A 13 1.22 18.39 -16.36
N PHE A 14 0.48 17.55 -17.08
CA PHE A 14 -0.95 17.33 -16.89
C PHE A 14 -1.22 15.83 -16.75
N ASN A 15 -1.27 15.35 -15.51
CA ASN A 15 -1.80 14.04 -15.18
C ASN A 15 -3.11 14.24 -14.42
N VAL A 16 -4.23 14.08 -15.13
CA VAL A 16 -5.57 14.32 -14.58
C VAL A 16 -6.28 12.99 -14.41
N GLN A 17 -6.76 12.73 -13.21
CA GLN A 17 -7.58 11.58 -12.89
C GLN A 17 -8.81 12.01 -12.12
N PHE A 18 -9.97 11.51 -12.53
CA PHE A 18 -11.22 11.69 -11.84
C PHE A 18 -11.74 10.32 -11.38
N VAL A 19 -11.97 10.19 -10.07
CA VAL A 19 -12.55 8.99 -9.46
C VAL A 19 -13.89 9.39 -8.86
N LYS A 20 -14.96 8.79 -9.38
CA LYS A 20 -16.32 8.97 -8.87
C LYS A 20 -16.85 7.64 -8.36
N ASN A 21 -17.15 7.57 -7.07
CA ASN A 21 -17.81 6.42 -6.46
C ASN A 21 -19.32 6.54 -6.72
N LEU A 22 -19.88 5.53 -7.42
CA LEU A 22 -21.29 5.55 -7.87
C LEU A 22 -22.24 4.83 -6.91
N ASN A 23 -21.72 3.91 -6.08
CA ASN A 23 -22.51 3.08 -5.19
C ASN A 23 -21.81 2.96 -3.82
N THR A 24 -21.68 4.08 -3.12
CA THR A 24 -21.00 4.17 -1.81
C THR A 24 -21.76 3.41 -0.73
N ASP A 25 -23.07 3.26 -0.88
CA ASP A 25 -23.96 2.49 0.00
C ASP A 25 -23.59 1.00 0.04
N ASN A 26 -22.90 0.51 -1.00
CA ASN A 26 -22.44 -0.87 -1.10
C ASN A 26 -21.15 -1.16 -0.32
N TYR A 27 -20.61 -0.18 0.40
CA TYR A 27 -19.30 -0.31 1.07
C TYR A 27 -19.21 -1.58 1.91
N PHE A 28 -20.17 -1.82 2.81
CA PHE A 28 -20.14 -2.97 3.71
C PHE A 28 -20.46 -4.31 3.03
N GLU A 29 -20.95 -4.32 1.78
CA GLU A 29 -21.02 -5.56 1.00
C GLU A 29 -19.66 -5.95 0.39
N VAL A 30 -18.80 -4.95 0.13
CA VAL A 30 -17.45 -5.12 -0.43
C VAL A 30 -16.42 -5.35 0.68
N TYR A 31 -16.51 -4.59 1.76
CA TYR A 31 -15.60 -4.65 2.92
C TYR A 31 -16.26 -5.42 4.08
N GLN A 32 -16.44 -6.72 3.86
CA GLN A 32 -17.17 -7.63 4.75
C GLN A 32 -16.50 -7.83 6.10
N ASN A 33 -15.17 -7.75 6.17
CA ASN A 33 -14.43 -7.84 7.42
C ASN A 33 -14.70 -6.61 8.29
N SER A 34 -14.69 -5.39 7.71
CA SER A 34 -15.11 -4.18 8.43
C SER A 34 -16.55 -4.31 8.92
N PHE A 35 -17.46 -4.83 8.08
CA PHE A 35 -18.85 -5.07 8.48
C PHE A 35 -18.98 -6.13 9.59
N SER A 36 -18.23 -7.22 9.51
CA SER A 36 -18.21 -8.29 10.51
C SER A 36 -17.70 -7.80 11.86
N THR A 37 -16.60 -7.03 11.87
CA THR A 37 -16.09 -6.39 13.08
C THR A 37 -17.12 -5.43 13.67
N LEU A 38 -17.77 -4.62 12.83
CA LEU A 38 -18.80 -3.68 13.28
C LEU A 38 -20.00 -4.40 13.91
N ASN A 39 -20.46 -5.50 13.29
CA ASN A 39 -21.52 -6.34 13.85
C ASN A 39 -21.11 -6.99 15.17
N ALA A 40 -19.89 -7.52 15.27
CA ALA A 40 -19.40 -8.14 16.49
C ALA A 40 -19.41 -7.15 17.66
N ILE A 41 -18.97 -5.91 17.43
CA ILE A 41 -19.02 -4.86 18.45
C ILE A 41 -20.47 -4.51 18.79
N ALA A 42 -21.34 -4.31 17.79
CA ALA A 42 -22.75 -4.00 18.03
C ALA A 42 -23.50 -5.09 18.82
N GLN A 43 -23.17 -6.37 18.59
CA GLN A 43 -23.70 -7.50 19.34
C GLN A 43 -23.15 -7.56 20.77
N ASP A 44 -21.84 -7.35 20.93
CA ASP A 44 -21.16 -7.42 22.22
C ASP A 44 -21.69 -6.37 23.22
N ILE A 45 -21.92 -5.14 22.74
CA ILE A 45 -22.45 -4.06 23.59
C ILE A 45 -23.99 -4.10 23.72
N GLY A 46 -24.66 -5.03 23.04
CA GLY A 46 -26.12 -5.17 23.05
C GLY A 46 -26.87 -4.10 22.27
N TYR A 47 -26.22 -3.44 21.30
CA TYR A 47 -26.88 -2.48 20.39
C TYR A 47 -27.86 -3.19 19.44
N ILE A 48 -27.54 -4.43 19.04
CA ILE A 48 -28.43 -5.36 18.34
C ILE A 48 -28.46 -6.71 19.06
N GLY A 49 -29.41 -7.58 18.70
CA GLY A 49 -29.47 -8.94 19.25
C GLY A 49 -28.25 -9.78 18.88
N ALA A 50 -27.85 -10.73 19.74
CA ALA A 50 -26.65 -11.56 19.58
C ALA A 50 -26.60 -12.43 18.30
N THR A 51 -27.71 -12.55 17.57
CA THR A 51 -27.80 -13.28 16.28
C THR A 51 -28.24 -12.38 15.13
N GLU A 52 -28.42 -11.09 15.39
CA GLU A 52 -28.84 -10.11 14.40
C GLU A 52 -27.62 -9.42 13.78
N ASN A 53 -27.79 -8.89 12.58
CA ASN A 53 -26.80 -8.06 11.92
C ASN A 53 -27.37 -6.65 11.70
N LEU A 54 -26.51 -5.65 11.74
CA LEU A 54 -26.77 -4.30 11.27
C LEU A 54 -27.28 -4.37 9.81
N THR A 55 -28.21 -3.50 9.46
CA THR A 55 -28.66 -3.40 8.05
C THR A 55 -27.65 -2.60 7.23
N ILE A 56 -27.45 -2.97 5.96
CA ILE A 56 -26.58 -2.24 5.03
C ILE A 56 -27.43 -1.34 4.12
N PRO A 57 -27.05 -0.06 3.90
CA PRO A 57 -26.03 0.69 4.65
C PRO A 57 -26.56 1.25 5.98
N ALA A 58 -27.87 1.46 6.11
CA ALA A 58 -28.44 2.36 7.10
C ALA A 58 -28.14 1.99 8.56
N GLY A 59 -28.27 0.72 8.95
CA GLY A 59 -27.99 0.28 10.32
C GLY A 59 -26.52 0.39 10.68
N ALA A 60 -25.63 0.02 9.74
CA ALA A 60 -24.19 0.18 9.93
C ALA A 60 -23.79 1.65 10.05
N ASP A 61 -24.35 2.51 9.20
CA ASP A 61 -24.06 3.94 9.18
C ASP A 61 -24.57 4.65 10.43
N ASN A 62 -25.77 4.30 10.89
CA ASN A 62 -26.30 4.80 12.15
C ASN A 62 -25.44 4.36 13.33
N PHE A 63 -24.98 3.11 13.35
CA PHE A 63 -24.11 2.63 14.42
C PHE A 63 -22.75 3.35 14.44
N LEU A 64 -22.16 3.63 13.26
CA LEU A 64 -20.95 4.48 13.18
C LEU A 64 -21.20 5.86 13.82
N VAL A 65 -22.32 6.51 13.48
CA VAL A 65 -22.67 7.83 14.00
C VAL A 65 -22.92 7.76 15.52
N ASP A 66 -23.73 6.81 15.98
CA ASP A 66 -24.10 6.68 17.41
C ASP A 66 -22.87 6.46 18.30
N VAL A 67 -21.89 5.68 17.84
CA VAL A 67 -20.64 5.45 18.59
C VAL A 67 -19.75 6.70 18.60
N LEU A 68 -19.71 7.47 17.52
CA LEU A 68 -18.78 8.59 17.34
C LEU A 68 -19.35 9.96 17.76
N ASP A 69 -20.66 10.10 17.98
CA ASP A 69 -21.34 11.38 18.29
C ASP A 69 -21.22 11.82 19.77
N GLY A 70 -20.05 11.63 20.40
CA GLY A 70 -19.73 12.17 21.74
C GLY A 70 -20.49 11.58 22.94
N THR A 71 -21.58 10.83 22.71
CA THR A 71 -22.29 10.02 23.71
C THR A 71 -22.45 8.58 23.22
N PRO A 72 -21.36 7.78 23.24
CA PRO A 72 -21.40 6.41 22.75
C PRO A 72 -22.41 5.53 23.49
N PRO A 73 -22.93 4.45 22.87
CA PRO A 73 -23.80 3.49 23.54
C PRO A 73 -23.15 2.92 24.81
N ASN A 74 -23.98 2.60 25.81
CA ASN A 74 -23.49 2.03 27.07
C ASN A 74 -22.72 0.73 26.83
N ASN A 75 -21.68 0.48 27.65
CA ASN A 75 -20.83 -0.72 27.65
C ASN A 75 -19.85 -0.88 26.48
N ILE A 76 -19.68 0.12 25.62
CA ILE A 76 -18.57 0.11 24.65
C ILE A 76 -17.25 0.50 25.33
N SER A 77 -16.18 -0.22 25.04
CA SER A 77 -14.83 0.11 25.52
C SER A 77 -14.15 1.15 24.62
N ASP A 78 -13.13 1.83 25.14
CA ASP A 78 -12.32 2.78 24.36
C ASP A 78 -11.67 2.11 23.14
N ASP A 79 -11.21 0.86 23.27
CA ASP A 79 -10.64 0.07 22.16
C ASP A 79 -11.69 -0.21 21.06
N GLN A 80 -12.94 -0.46 21.45
CA GLN A 80 -14.05 -0.66 20.51
C GLN A 80 -14.43 0.65 19.82
N VAL A 81 -14.44 1.77 20.55
CA VAL A 81 -14.66 3.11 19.96
C VAL A 81 -13.57 3.40 18.93
N GLN A 82 -12.29 3.16 19.25
CA GLN A 82 -11.19 3.34 18.30
C GLN A 82 -11.36 2.45 17.06
N THR A 83 -11.75 1.19 17.24
CA THR A 83 -11.98 0.27 16.13
C THR A 83 -13.09 0.77 15.21
N VAL A 84 -14.19 1.29 15.78
CA VAL A 84 -15.31 1.89 15.03
C VAL A 84 -14.85 3.16 14.30
N ASN A 85 -14.05 4.01 14.95
CA ASN A 85 -13.49 5.20 14.33
C ASN A 85 -12.62 4.84 13.11
N ASN A 86 -11.70 3.88 13.25
CA ASN A 86 -10.84 3.41 12.16
C ASN A 86 -11.65 2.88 10.96
N ILE A 87 -12.76 2.17 11.22
CA ILE A 87 -13.69 1.71 10.17
C ILE A 87 -14.38 2.89 9.49
N SER A 88 -14.81 3.89 10.25
CA SER A 88 -15.46 5.11 9.74
C SER A 88 -14.53 5.94 8.85
N GLU A 89 -13.31 6.24 9.33
CA GLU A 89 -12.28 6.96 8.59
C GLU A 89 -11.96 6.27 7.26
N ARG A 90 -11.77 4.94 7.32
CA ARG A 90 -11.51 4.12 6.14
C ARG A 90 -12.68 4.17 5.15
N LYS A 91 -13.92 4.02 5.63
CA LYS A 91 -15.11 4.13 4.78
C LYS A 91 -15.16 5.48 4.08
N GLN A 92 -14.95 6.57 4.81
CA GLN A 92 -14.96 7.92 4.25
C GLN A 92 -13.90 8.06 3.15
N ARG A 93 -12.65 7.65 3.41
CA ARG A 93 -11.55 7.76 2.43
C ARG A 93 -11.77 6.92 1.17
N LEU A 94 -12.30 5.70 1.32
CA LEU A 94 -12.53 4.79 0.19
C LEU A 94 -13.77 5.15 -0.64
N THR A 95 -14.72 5.88 -0.06
CA THR A 95 -15.95 6.33 -0.74
C THR A 95 -15.89 7.77 -1.24
N GLU A 96 -14.86 8.54 -0.89
CA GLU A 96 -14.68 9.93 -1.34
C GLU A 96 -14.45 10.04 -2.86
N ASN A 97 -15.16 10.98 -3.49
CA ASN A 97 -14.89 11.35 -4.88
C ASN A 97 -13.61 12.17 -4.95
N ASN A 98 -12.71 11.82 -5.87
CA ASN A 98 -11.39 12.44 -5.96
C ASN A 98 -11.15 13.03 -7.35
N LEU A 99 -10.76 14.30 -7.40
CA LEU A 99 -10.18 14.92 -8.59
C LEU A 99 -8.69 15.16 -8.35
N ILE A 100 -7.84 14.42 -9.07
CA ILE A 100 -6.39 14.54 -8.99
C ILE A 100 -5.91 15.26 -10.23
N PHE A 101 -5.33 16.46 -10.04
CA PHE A 101 -4.61 17.17 -11.08
C PHE A 101 -3.15 17.28 -10.65
N ALA A 102 -2.29 16.48 -11.27
CA ALA A 102 -0.91 16.33 -10.86
C ALA A 102 0.08 16.71 -11.96
N THR A 103 1.20 17.27 -11.52
CA THR A 103 2.42 17.39 -12.31
C THR A 103 3.43 16.38 -11.81
N ASN A 104 4.00 15.59 -12.73
CA ASN A 104 4.98 14.56 -12.41
C ASN A 104 6.35 14.90 -13.00
N PHE A 105 7.39 14.64 -12.21
CA PHE A 105 8.76 14.58 -12.67
C PHE A 105 9.31 13.19 -12.40
N GLY A 106 9.86 12.55 -13.42
CA GLY A 106 10.51 11.25 -13.36
C GLY A 106 11.97 11.35 -13.80
N PHE A 107 12.86 10.76 -13.02
CA PHE A 107 14.27 10.60 -13.32
C PHE A 107 14.61 9.12 -13.32
N THR A 108 15.19 8.62 -14.41
CA THR A 108 15.68 7.25 -14.50
C THR A 108 17.15 7.28 -14.93
N LYS A 109 18.01 6.64 -14.13
CA LYS A 109 19.38 6.33 -14.49
C LYS A 109 19.52 4.82 -14.66
N ASP A 110 19.53 4.36 -15.90
CA ASP A 110 19.64 2.96 -16.28
C ASP A 110 21.04 2.70 -16.85
N LYS A 111 21.85 1.91 -16.13
CA LYS A 111 23.20 1.57 -16.58
C LYS A 111 23.27 0.24 -17.34
N ARG A 112 22.14 -0.38 -17.69
CA ARG A 112 22.13 -1.61 -18.49
C ARG A 112 22.71 -1.33 -19.87
N GLU A 113 23.62 -2.19 -20.30
CA GLU A 113 24.18 -2.10 -21.66
C GLU A 113 23.23 -2.69 -22.71
N ASN A 114 22.53 -3.78 -22.37
CA ASN A 114 21.57 -4.47 -23.24
C ASN A 114 20.61 -5.34 -22.41
N LEU A 115 19.68 -6.05 -23.08
CA LEU A 115 18.66 -6.89 -22.43
C LEU A 115 19.22 -8.16 -21.75
N PHE A 116 20.42 -8.60 -22.12
CA PHE A 116 21.09 -9.79 -21.57
C PHE A 116 22.10 -9.43 -20.48
N ASP A 117 22.27 -8.14 -20.19
CA ASP A 117 23.14 -7.66 -19.13
C ASP A 117 22.60 -8.09 -17.76
N ASN A 118 23.41 -8.81 -17.01
CA ASN A 118 23.11 -9.31 -15.67
C ASN A 118 23.97 -8.63 -14.59
N ASP A 119 24.73 -7.58 -14.93
CA ASP A 119 25.50 -6.78 -13.99
C ASP A 119 25.27 -5.29 -14.24
N PHE A 120 24.16 -4.79 -13.69
CA PHE A 120 23.73 -3.42 -13.91
C PHE A 120 23.11 -2.81 -12.67
N SER A 121 22.95 -1.49 -12.70
CA SER A 121 22.14 -0.77 -11.71
C SER A 121 21.12 0.13 -12.40
N ILE A 122 19.91 0.19 -11.86
CA ILE A 122 18.89 1.15 -12.26
C ILE A 122 18.48 1.94 -11.03
N PHE A 123 18.46 3.27 -11.15
CA PHE A 123 17.86 4.14 -10.16
C PHE A 123 16.72 4.91 -10.79
N ARG A 124 15.56 4.93 -10.14
CA ARG A 124 14.38 5.68 -10.55
C ARG A 124 13.94 6.56 -9.39
N ALA A 125 13.67 7.82 -9.68
CA ALA A 125 13.04 8.75 -8.76
C ALA A 125 11.82 9.37 -9.43
N LYS A 126 10.70 9.43 -8.72
CA LYS A 126 9.48 10.09 -9.17
C LYS A 126 9.03 11.09 -8.11
N LEU A 127 8.70 12.30 -8.53
CA LEU A 127 8.06 13.33 -7.73
C LEU A 127 6.73 13.69 -8.39
N GLU A 128 5.65 13.65 -7.63
CA GLU A 128 4.29 13.98 -8.04
C GLU A 128 3.75 15.08 -7.13
N LEU A 129 3.31 16.18 -7.74
CA LEU A 129 2.71 17.33 -7.05
C LEU A 129 1.27 17.48 -7.52
N ALA A 130 0.31 17.17 -6.65
CA ALA A 130 -1.11 17.22 -6.96
C ALA A 130 -1.78 18.46 -6.36
N GLY A 131 -2.79 19.00 -7.05
CA GLY A 131 -3.67 20.06 -6.55
C GLY A 131 -3.09 21.48 -6.59
N ASN A 132 -1.77 21.66 -6.65
CA ASN A 132 -1.15 23.01 -6.62
C ASN A 132 -1.61 23.94 -7.75
N ALA A 133 -1.71 23.42 -8.98
CA ALA A 133 -2.20 24.19 -10.11
C ALA A 133 -3.67 24.59 -9.93
N LEU A 134 -4.50 23.67 -9.42
CA LEU A 134 -5.91 23.97 -9.13
C LEU A 134 -6.03 24.99 -8.00
N THR A 135 -5.28 24.85 -6.91
CA THR A 135 -5.23 25.84 -5.82
C THR A 135 -4.83 27.23 -6.31
N ALA A 136 -3.85 27.33 -7.22
CA ALA A 136 -3.50 28.61 -7.81
C ALA A 136 -4.65 29.19 -8.64
N LEU A 137 -5.31 28.37 -9.47
CA LEU A 137 -6.43 28.81 -10.30
C LEU A 137 -7.66 29.19 -9.48
N THR A 138 -8.04 28.41 -8.47
CA THR A 138 -9.22 28.69 -7.62
C THR A 138 -9.02 29.97 -6.81
N ARG A 139 -7.82 30.20 -6.27
CA ARG A 139 -7.47 31.45 -5.58
C ARG A 139 -7.49 32.65 -6.52
N LEU A 140 -6.92 32.54 -7.72
CA LEU A 140 -6.95 33.61 -8.72
C LEU A 140 -8.38 33.92 -9.21
N ALA A 141 -9.22 32.90 -9.30
CA ALA A 141 -10.64 33.04 -9.66
C ALA A 141 -11.52 33.56 -8.50
N GLY A 142 -10.96 33.76 -7.30
CA GLY A 142 -11.70 34.23 -6.13
C GLY A 142 -12.75 33.23 -5.63
N GLN A 143 -12.57 31.94 -5.92
CA GLN A 143 -13.48 30.90 -5.41
C GLN A 143 -13.34 30.80 -3.89
N LYS A 144 -14.46 30.53 -3.22
CA LYS A 144 -14.51 30.28 -1.79
C LYS A 144 -14.54 28.79 -1.51
N GLU A 145 -14.02 28.41 -0.37
CA GLU A 145 -14.13 27.06 0.17
C GLU A 145 -15.60 26.69 0.44
N ASN A 146 -15.91 25.41 0.38
CA ASN A 146 -17.19 24.84 0.77
C ASN A 146 -17.34 24.80 2.30
N GLN A 147 -18.44 24.24 2.79
CA GLN A 147 -18.74 24.12 4.23
C GLN A 147 -17.69 23.29 5.00
N ASN A 148 -16.95 22.44 4.30
CA ASN A 148 -15.90 21.58 4.86
C ASN A 148 -14.50 22.17 4.69
N GLY A 149 -14.38 23.45 4.32
CA GLY A 149 -13.08 24.13 4.12
C GLY A 149 -12.31 23.66 2.87
N LYS A 150 -12.98 23.01 1.91
CA LYS A 150 -12.34 22.50 0.67
C LYS A 150 -12.71 23.37 -0.54
N TYR A 151 -11.75 23.62 -1.42
CA TYR A 151 -11.97 24.12 -2.77
C TYR A 151 -12.47 23.01 -3.69
N GLU A 152 -13.38 23.36 -4.58
CA GLU A 152 -14.01 22.42 -5.51
C GLU A 152 -13.82 22.86 -6.96
N VAL A 153 -13.65 21.88 -7.85
CA VAL A 153 -13.68 22.08 -9.29
C VAL A 153 -14.71 21.11 -9.87
N PHE A 154 -15.67 21.63 -10.62
CA PHE A 154 -16.84 20.87 -11.10
C PHE A 154 -17.64 20.18 -9.97
N GLY A 155 -17.73 20.81 -8.79
CA GLY A 155 -18.47 20.29 -7.64
C GLY A 155 -17.80 19.13 -6.92
N VAL A 156 -16.49 18.93 -7.14
CA VAL A 156 -15.70 17.88 -6.49
C VAL A 156 -14.46 18.51 -5.85
N ALA A 157 -14.24 18.19 -4.58
CA ALA A 157 -13.02 18.57 -3.88
C ALA A 157 -11.82 17.87 -4.54
N TYR A 158 -10.82 18.64 -4.95
CA TYR A 158 -9.62 18.07 -5.56
C TYR A 158 -8.59 17.66 -4.51
N SER A 159 -7.86 16.59 -4.81
CA SER A 159 -6.81 16.09 -3.93
C SER A 159 -5.55 16.96 -4.04
N GLN A 160 -4.95 17.30 -2.90
CA GLN A 160 -3.72 18.08 -2.84
C GLN A 160 -2.70 17.36 -1.95
N TYR A 161 -1.58 16.98 -2.56
CA TYR A 161 -0.53 16.20 -1.90
C TYR A 161 0.81 16.30 -2.65
N VAL A 162 1.87 15.83 -2.00
CA VAL A 162 3.18 15.57 -2.61
C VAL A 162 3.47 14.09 -2.45
N LYS A 163 3.91 13.44 -3.52
CA LYS A 163 4.27 12.02 -3.50
C LYS A 163 5.65 11.82 -4.13
N THR A 164 6.51 11.11 -3.41
CA THR A 164 7.86 10.77 -3.84
C THR A 164 8.04 9.26 -3.86
N GLU A 165 8.67 8.73 -4.90
CA GLU A 165 9.03 7.32 -5.02
C GLU A 165 10.49 7.22 -5.44
N LEU A 166 11.27 6.41 -4.72
CA LEU A 166 12.66 6.08 -5.01
C LEU A 166 12.76 4.56 -5.18
N ASP A 167 13.28 4.10 -6.31
CA ASP A 167 13.42 2.69 -6.66
C ASP A 167 14.84 2.42 -7.16
N TYR A 168 15.53 1.51 -6.52
CA TYR A 168 16.89 1.12 -6.86
C TYR A 168 16.96 -0.39 -7.09
N VAL A 169 17.50 -0.78 -8.24
CA VAL A 169 17.76 -2.17 -8.61
C VAL A 169 19.25 -2.32 -8.87
N LYS A 170 19.86 -3.36 -8.31
CA LYS A 170 21.25 -3.73 -8.59
C LYS A 170 21.35 -5.24 -8.79
N HIS A 171 21.90 -5.63 -9.93
CA HIS A 171 22.26 -7.02 -10.20
C HIS A 171 23.79 -7.13 -10.23
N TRP A 172 24.31 -8.24 -9.71
CA TRP A 172 25.71 -8.62 -9.81
C TRP A 172 25.79 -9.99 -10.48
N SER A 173 26.54 -10.09 -11.57
CA SER A 173 26.86 -11.37 -12.17
C SER A 173 27.99 -12.03 -11.40
N LEU A 174 27.71 -13.17 -10.76
CA LEU A 174 28.70 -13.91 -9.97
C LEU A 174 29.42 -14.98 -10.82
N GLY A 175 29.21 -14.98 -12.14
CA GLY A 175 29.70 -16.00 -13.05
C GLY A 175 28.87 -17.30 -13.02
N SER A 176 29.12 -18.19 -13.98
CA SER A 176 28.46 -19.51 -14.05
C SER A 176 26.93 -19.48 -14.00
N LYS A 177 26.31 -18.46 -14.63
CA LYS A 177 24.85 -18.20 -14.59
C LYS A 177 24.28 -17.98 -13.17
N ASN A 178 25.09 -17.42 -12.27
CA ASN A 178 24.64 -16.96 -10.95
C ASN A 178 24.48 -15.44 -10.96
N VAL A 179 23.37 -14.96 -10.41
CA VAL A 179 23.07 -13.54 -10.28
C VAL A 179 22.58 -13.27 -8.87
N LEU A 180 23.23 -12.33 -8.19
CA LEU A 180 22.66 -11.72 -7.00
C LEU A 180 21.87 -10.48 -7.44
N ALA A 181 20.57 -10.48 -7.20
CA ALA A 181 19.70 -9.36 -7.52
C ALA A 181 19.22 -8.72 -6.22
N MET A 182 19.17 -7.39 -6.21
CA MET A 182 18.66 -6.60 -5.10
C MET A 182 17.71 -5.53 -5.63
N ARG A 183 16.65 -5.25 -4.87
CA ARG A 183 15.78 -4.09 -5.05
C ARG A 183 15.58 -3.37 -3.72
N SER A 184 15.49 -2.06 -3.77
CA SER A 184 15.10 -1.22 -2.64
C SER A 184 14.12 -0.17 -3.13
N PHE A 185 13.01 -0.02 -2.44
CA PHE A 185 11.94 0.91 -2.74
C PHE A 185 11.57 1.71 -1.50
N PHE A 186 11.49 3.02 -1.67
CA PHE A 186 10.98 3.97 -0.69
C PHE A 186 9.90 4.81 -1.35
N GLY A 187 8.72 4.86 -0.76
CA GLY A 187 7.61 5.67 -1.23
C GLY A 187 7.03 6.47 -0.08
N PHE A 188 6.74 7.75 -0.30
CA PHE A 188 6.09 8.58 0.71
C PHE A 188 5.18 9.61 0.06
N ALA A 189 3.97 9.76 0.58
CA ALA A 189 2.95 10.69 0.12
C ALA A 189 2.38 11.47 1.30
N ILE A 190 2.38 12.80 1.23
CA ILE A 190 1.87 13.67 2.28
C ILE A 190 0.71 14.50 1.74
N PRO A 191 -0.50 14.39 2.30
CA PRO A 191 -1.60 15.29 2.01
C PRO A 191 -1.37 16.67 2.64
N TYR A 192 -1.83 17.73 1.98
CA TYR A 192 -1.79 19.08 2.55
C TYR A 192 -2.79 20.02 1.90
N GLY A 193 -3.13 21.10 2.58
CA GLY A 193 -4.01 22.14 2.04
C GLY A 193 -5.42 21.61 1.85
N ASN A 194 -5.82 21.32 0.60
CA ASN A 194 -7.16 20.88 0.26
C ASN A 194 -7.49 19.41 0.63
N SER A 195 -6.58 18.69 1.29
CA SER A 195 -6.73 17.27 1.62
C SER A 195 -6.05 16.91 2.93
N THR A 196 -6.65 15.97 3.65
CA THR A 196 -6.16 15.39 4.91
C THR A 196 -5.67 13.95 4.75
N SER A 197 -6.01 13.30 3.63
CA SER A 197 -5.61 11.94 3.30
C SER A 197 -5.15 11.81 1.85
N ILE A 198 -4.46 10.71 1.55
CA ILE A 198 -4.09 10.34 0.19
C ILE A 198 -5.23 9.54 -0.44
N PRO A 199 -5.65 9.86 -1.68
CA PRO A 199 -6.64 9.04 -2.38
C PRO A 199 -6.16 7.60 -2.54
N PHE A 200 -7.04 6.61 -2.35
CA PHE A 200 -6.71 5.19 -2.46
C PHE A 200 -5.89 4.82 -3.71
N SER A 201 -6.25 5.40 -4.87
CA SER A 201 -5.54 5.18 -6.15
C SER A 201 -4.10 5.73 -6.22
N ARG A 202 -3.66 6.40 -5.16
CA ARG A 202 -2.35 7.01 -4.98
C ARG A 202 -1.63 6.52 -3.72
N SER A 203 -2.32 5.80 -2.84
CA SER A 203 -1.70 5.12 -1.70
C SER A 203 -0.77 3.99 -2.15
N PHE A 204 0.06 3.53 -1.22
CA PHE A 204 0.89 2.36 -1.38
C PHE A 204 0.23 1.14 -0.75
N PHE A 205 0.46 -0.04 -1.33
CA PHE A 205 0.10 -1.32 -0.74
C PHE A 205 1.35 -2.20 -0.64
N ALA A 206 1.28 -3.27 0.15
CA ALA A 206 2.35 -4.24 0.25
C ALA A 206 1.88 -5.69 0.12
N GLY A 207 2.85 -6.57 -0.15
CA GLY A 207 2.64 -7.98 -0.43
C GLY A 207 2.43 -8.30 -1.91
N GLY A 208 2.58 -9.58 -2.24
CA GLY A 208 2.40 -10.12 -3.58
C GLY A 208 3.70 -10.46 -4.30
N THR A 209 3.55 -10.97 -5.52
CA THR A 209 4.63 -11.70 -6.22
C THR A 209 5.85 -10.86 -6.63
N ASN A 210 5.73 -9.53 -6.68
CA ASN A 210 6.81 -8.59 -7.03
C ASN A 210 7.21 -7.67 -5.86
N ASP A 211 6.74 -7.97 -4.65
CA ASP A 211 6.96 -7.17 -3.44
C ASP A 211 7.44 -8.11 -2.33
N ASN A 212 6.68 -8.27 -1.24
CA ASN A 212 6.94 -9.32 -0.25
C ASN A 212 6.14 -10.59 -0.57
N ARG A 213 6.82 -11.65 -1.03
CA ARG A 213 6.18 -12.87 -1.54
C ARG A 213 5.56 -13.77 -0.47
N ALA A 214 5.83 -13.52 0.81
CA ALA A 214 5.23 -14.25 1.92
C ALA A 214 3.85 -13.70 2.35
N TRP A 215 3.40 -12.60 1.74
CA TRP A 215 2.04 -12.07 1.88
C TRP A 215 1.38 -11.99 0.51
N THR A 216 0.08 -12.25 0.44
CA THR A 216 -0.72 -11.94 -0.75
C THR A 216 -0.79 -10.43 -0.95
N ALA A 217 -1.10 -10.00 -2.18
CA ALA A 217 -1.22 -8.57 -2.48
C ALA A 217 -2.26 -7.91 -1.57
N TYR A 218 -1.92 -6.74 -1.04
CA TYR A 218 -2.72 -5.95 -0.10
C TYR A 218 -2.90 -6.52 1.31
N ASN A 219 -2.21 -7.61 1.67
CA ASN A 219 -2.37 -8.23 3.00
C ASN A 219 -1.22 -7.93 3.97
N LEU A 220 -0.27 -7.06 3.60
CA LEU A 220 0.83 -6.66 4.48
C LEU A 220 0.67 -5.21 4.94
N GLY A 221 0.78 -5.01 6.27
CA GLY A 221 0.67 -3.70 6.94
C GLY A 221 -0.77 -3.18 7.01
N PRO A 222 -0.98 -1.91 7.38
CA PRO A 222 0.04 -0.97 7.81
C PRO A 222 0.60 -1.26 9.21
N GLY A 223 1.90 -1.04 9.43
CA GLY A 223 2.56 -1.26 10.72
C GLY A 223 2.32 -2.65 11.31
N THR A 224 1.80 -2.69 12.54
CA THR A 224 1.44 -3.90 13.30
C THR A 224 -0.04 -4.28 13.15
N THR A 225 -0.82 -3.55 12.33
CA THR A 225 -2.23 -3.88 12.16
C THR A 225 -2.40 -5.30 11.64
N SER A 226 -3.39 -6.00 12.18
CA SER A 226 -3.77 -7.32 11.68
C SER A 226 -4.31 -7.19 10.26
N SER A 227 -4.04 -8.18 9.40
CA SER A 227 -4.58 -8.28 8.03
C SER A 227 -6.10 -8.58 8.00
N THR A 228 -6.88 -7.93 8.85
CA THR A 228 -8.34 -8.04 8.89
C THR A 228 -8.99 -7.22 7.80
N ASN A 229 -8.32 -6.31 7.11
CA ASN A 229 -8.94 -5.60 5.99
C ASN A 229 -8.81 -6.37 4.67
N GLU A 230 -9.75 -6.16 3.75
CA GLU A 230 -9.69 -6.68 2.38
C GLU A 230 -8.56 -6.06 1.56
N PHE A 231 -8.21 -4.80 1.86
CA PHE A 231 -7.18 -4.06 1.14
C PHE A 231 -6.38 -3.16 2.07
N ASN A 232 -5.14 -3.52 2.41
CA ASN A 232 -4.27 -2.64 3.18
C ASN A 232 -3.58 -1.62 2.29
N GLU A 233 -3.63 -0.37 2.73
CA GLU A 233 -3.09 0.78 2.03
C GLU A 233 -2.55 1.78 3.05
N ALA A 234 -1.51 2.53 2.67
CA ALA A 234 -0.95 3.58 3.50
C ALA A 234 -0.14 4.56 2.65
N ASN A 235 0.29 5.67 3.27
CA ASN A 235 0.97 6.75 2.57
C ASN A 235 2.51 6.70 2.62
N LEU A 236 3.10 5.83 3.44
CA LEU A 236 4.53 5.54 3.53
C LEU A 236 4.79 4.07 3.21
N LYS A 237 5.84 3.78 2.43
CA LYS A 237 6.26 2.41 2.08
C LYS A 237 7.77 2.25 2.11
N LEU A 238 8.21 1.15 2.73
CA LEU A 238 9.56 0.62 2.62
C LEU A 238 9.50 -0.81 2.09
N ALA A 239 10.29 -1.12 1.06
CA ALA A 239 10.45 -2.49 0.59
C ALA A 239 11.89 -2.76 0.12
N PHE A 240 12.40 -3.92 0.49
CA PHE A 240 13.76 -4.37 0.22
C PHE A 240 13.69 -5.84 -0.19
N ASN A 241 14.35 -6.19 -1.29
CA ASN A 241 14.37 -7.55 -1.79
C ASN A 241 15.81 -7.94 -2.10
N ILE A 242 16.18 -9.15 -1.74
CA ILE A 242 17.42 -9.78 -2.16
C ILE A 242 17.11 -11.19 -2.68
N GLU A 243 17.67 -11.52 -3.84
CA GLU A 243 17.42 -12.79 -4.51
C GLU A 243 18.72 -13.33 -5.12
N HIS A 244 19.09 -14.55 -4.75
CA HIS A 244 20.19 -15.27 -5.38
C HIS A 244 19.63 -16.24 -6.42
N ARG A 245 19.85 -15.94 -7.71
CA ARG A 245 19.40 -16.72 -8.87
C ARG A 245 20.54 -17.59 -9.36
N TYR A 246 20.28 -18.87 -9.63
CA TYR A 246 21.28 -19.83 -10.07
C TYR A 246 20.70 -20.82 -11.08
N ASN A 247 21.54 -21.31 -11.99
CA ASN A 247 21.14 -22.35 -12.94
C ASN A 247 21.19 -23.74 -12.28
N LEU A 248 20.12 -24.51 -12.43
CA LEU A 248 20.06 -25.89 -11.96
C LEU A 248 20.61 -26.83 -13.04
N PHE A 249 19.97 -26.83 -14.21
CA PHE A 249 20.38 -27.56 -15.41
C PHE A 249 19.57 -27.06 -16.61
N GLY A 250 20.20 -26.97 -17.79
CA GLY A 250 19.52 -26.51 -19.00
C GLY A 250 18.83 -25.15 -18.79
N ASN A 251 17.53 -25.11 -19.04
CA ASN A 251 16.68 -23.92 -18.89
C ASN A 251 16.00 -23.83 -17.51
N PHE A 252 16.25 -24.78 -16.61
CA PHE A 252 15.75 -24.73 -15.24
C PHE A 252 16.70 -23.92 -14.37
N ASN A 253 16.13 -22.94 -13.67
CA ASN A 253 16.84 -22.07 -12.74
C ASN A 253 16.16 -22.11 -11.36
N GLY A 254 16.94 -21.96 -10.30
CA GLY A 254 16.47 -21.79 -8.93
C GLY A 254 16.68 -20.37 -8.43
N ALA A 255 16.01 -20.02 -7.33
CA ALA A 255 16.48 -18.93 -6.49
C ALA A 255 16.09 -19.12 -5.03
N PHE A 256 16.88 -18.47 -4.17
CA PHE A 256 16.52 -18.18 -2.79
C PHE A 256 16.29 -16.68 -2.66
N PHE A 257 15.35 -16.28 -1.82
CA PHE A 257 15.05 -14.88 -1.62
C PHE A 257 14.71 -14.52 -0.18
N ILE A 258 14.95 -13.26 0.14
CA ILE A 258 14.47 -12.59 1.34
C ILE A 258 13.83 -11.27 0.89
N ASP A 259 12.58 -11.07 1.29
CA ASP A 259 11.81 -9.87 1.04
C ASP A 259 11.49 -9.22 2.39
N ALA A 260 11.79 -7.94 2.57
CA ALA A 260 11.55 -7.20 3.79
C ALA A 260 10.83 -5.90 3.48
N GLY A 261 9.77 -5.57 4.20
CA GLY A 261 9.06 -4.31 3.98
C GLY A 261 7.81 -4.15 4.81
N ASN A 262 7.26 -2.95 4.79
CA ASN A 262 5.96 -2.63 5.35
C ASN A 262 5.44 -1.30 4.75
N ILE A 263 4.18 -0.99 5.03
CA ILE A 263 3.55 0.30 4.78
C ILE A 263 3.09 0.90 6.11
N TRP A 264 3.00 2.22 6.19
CA TRP A 264 2.51 2.94 7.37
C TRP A 264 1.79 4.21 6.96
N ASN A 265 0.92 4.71 7.82
CA ASN A 265 0.38 6.06 7.70
C ASN A 265 1.32 7.05 8.39
N ALA A 266 1.50 8.22 7.81
CA ALA A 266 2.45 9.21 8.29
C ALA A 266 2.05 10.61 7.80
N LEU A 267 1.85 11.54 8.74
CA LEU A 267 1.44 12.92 8.44
C LEU A 267 0.10 13.01 7.66
N ASP A 268 -0.87 12.16 8.00
CA ASP A 268 -2.24 12.19 7.50
C ASP A 268 -3.27 12.09 8.65
N ASP A 269 -4.52 11.82 8.32
CA ASP A 269 -5.67 11.79 9.24
C ASP A 269 -5.94 10.42 9.88
N VAL A 270 -5.02 9.45 9.76
CA VAL A 270 -5.20 8.15 10.41
C VAL A 270 -4.70 8.21 11.85
N GLU A 271 -5.60 7.91 12.80
CA GLU A 271 -5.30 7.96 14.23
C GLU A 271 -4.90 6.59 14.84
N ASP A 272 -5.01 5.51 14.06
CA ASP A 272 -4.63 4.16 14.51
C ASP A 272 -3.13 4.04 14.82
N GLU A 273 -2.80 3.94 16.11
CA GLU A 273 -1.43 3.84 16.59
C GLU A 273 -0.66 2.63 16.03
N ASP A 274 -1.34 1.52 15.70
CA ASP A 274 -0.73 0.33 15.10
C ASP A 274 -0.41 0.53 13.61
N ALA A 275 -1.04 1.51 12.95
CA ALA A 275 -0.87 1.81 11.53
C ALA A 275 0.14 2.93 11.25
N VAL A 276 0.43 3.78 12.25
CA VAL A 276 1.18 5.03 12.08
C VAL A 276 2.68 4.85 12.28
N PHE A 277 3.48 5.46 11.40
CA PHE A 277 4.92 5.60 11.56
C PHE A 277 5.23 6.73 12.55
N LYS A 278 5.47 6.38 13.81
CA LYS A 278 5.68 7.37 14.88
C LYS A 278 7.12 7.88 14.91
N ASP A 279 8.07 6.95 14.89
CA ASP A 279 9.51 7.23 14.93
C ASP A 279 10.33 6.04 14.42
N PHE A 280 11.64 6.03 14.65
CA PHE A 280 12.52 4.94 14.21
C PHE A 280 12.20 3.57 14.85
N SER A 281 11.48 3.52 15.97
CA SER A 281 10.99 2.26 16.56
C SER A 281 9.97 1.55 15.68
N SER A 282 9.19 2.29 14.87
CA SER A 282 8.26 1.72 13.87
C SER A 282 8.98 0.88 12.80
N LEU A 283 10.31 1.04 12.63
CA LEU A 283 11.10 0.14 11.78
C LEU A 283 11.18 -1.30 12.33
N GLY A 284 10.90 -1.50 13.62
CA GLY A 284 10.71 -2.83 14.21
C GLY A 284 9.52 -3.60 13.65
N ASP A 285 8.62 -2.92 12.94
CA ASP A 285 7.44 -3.51 12.32
C ASP A 285 7.71 -3.98 10.89
N ILE A 286 8.94 -3.94 10.40
CA ILE A 286 9.29 -4.47 9.08
C ILE A 286 9.00 -5.97 9.03
N ALA A 287 8.07 -6.37 8.17
CA ALA A 287 7.81 -7.79 7.92
C ALA A 287 8.92 -8.40 7.08
N ILE A 288 9.28 -9.65 7.37
CA ILE A 288 10.32 -10.39 6.65
C ILE A 288 9.73 -11.69 6.10
N GLY A 289 9.71 -11.80 4.79
CA GLY A 289 9.46 -13.02 4.05
C GLY A 289 10.76 -13.65 3.59
N ALA A 290 10.83 -14.98 3.62
CA ALA A 290 11.92 -15.72 3.00
C ALA A 290 11.37 -16.91 2.23
N GLY A 291 12.08 -17.35 1.20
CA GLY A 291 11.57 -18.42 0.38
C GLY A 291 12.52 -18.87 -0.71
N PHE A 292 11.99 -19.73 -1.56
CA PHE A 292 12.69 -20.27 -2.70
C PHE A 292 11.75 -20.38 -3.90
N GLY A 293 12.34 -20.46 -5.09
CA GLY A 293 11.58 -20.48 -6.33
C GLY A 293 12.23 -21.31 -7.42
N LEU A 294 11.40 -21.90 -8.26
CA LEU A 294 11.78 -22.61 -9.47
C LEU A 294 11.37 -21.79 -10.69
N ARG A 295 12.24 -21.74 -11.69
CA ARG A 295 12.05 -20.96 -12.91
C ARG A 295 12.37 -21.79 -14.13
N TYR A 296 11.58 -21.60 -15.19
CA TYR A 296 11.85 -22.15 -16.50
C TYR A 296 12.01 -21.03 -17.52
N ASP A 297 13.15 -21.03 -18.21
CA ASP A 297 13.49 -20.03 -19.23
C ASP A 297 13.02 -20.49 -20.62
N PHE A 298 12.03 -19.78 -21.18
CA PHE A 298 11.53 -20.00 -22.54
C PHE A 298 12.29 -19.17 -23.59
N SER A 299 13.41 -18.55 -23.24
CA SER A 299 14.20 -17.60 -24.04
C SER A 299 13.56 -16.22 -24.26
N PHE A 300 12.23 -16.14 -24.42
CA PHE A 300 11.51 -14.86 -24.59
C PHE A 300 10.78 -14.37 -23.33
N PHE A 301 10.47 -15.28 -22.40
CA PHE A 301 10.07 -14.95 -21.03
C PHE A 301 10.52 -16.05 -20.08
N VAL A 302 10.51 -15.74 -18.78
CA VAL A 302 10.75 -16.72 -17.71
C VAL A 302 9.45 -17.00 -16.97
N LEU A 303 9.06 -18.27 -16.86
CA LEU A 303 7.97 -18.66 -15.95
C LEU A 303 8.57 -18.88 -14.56
N ARG A 304 7.97 -18.32 -13.52
CA ARG A 304 8.40 -18.53 -12.13
C ARG A 304 7.29 -19.15 -11.27
N PHE A 305 7.73 -19.98 -10.34
CA PHE A 305 6.94 -20.49 -9.23
C PHE A 305 7.73 -20.27 -7.94
N ASP A 306 7.24 -19.40 -7.07
CA ASP A 306 7.90 -19.02 -5.82
C ASP A 306 7.03 -19.42 -4.61
N ILE A 307 7.66 -19.97 -3.57
CA ILE A 307 7.00 -20.24 -2.28
C ILE A 307 7.60 -19.31 -1.24
N GLY A 308 6.78 -18.43 -0.68
CA GLY A 308 7.16 -17.47 0.36
C GLY A 308 6.65 -17.89 1.74
N PHE A 309 7.51 -17.81 2.74
CA PHE A 309 7.21 -18.08 4.14
C PHE A 309 7.42 -16.83 4.98
N LYS A 310 6.54 -16.58 5.95
CA LYS A 310 6.66 -15.45 6.86
C LYS A 310 7.70 -15.77 7.94
N ALA A 311 8.87 -15.16 7.85
CA ALA A 311 9.94 -15.31 8.84
C ALA A 311 9.75 -14.35 10.03
N HIS A 312 9.25 -13.13 9.78
CA HIS A 312 8.87 -12.15 10.80
C HIS A 312 7.54 -11.50 10.43
N ASP A 313 6.50 -11.71 11.24
CA ASP A 313 5.17 -11.13 11.03
C ASP A 313 4.85 -10.08 12.11
N PRO A 314 4.80 -8.78 11.76
CA PRO A 314 4.54 -7.70 12.71
C PRO A 314 3.11 -7.70 13.24
N SER A 315 2.16 -8.40 12.60
CA SER A 315 0.76 -8.41 13.05
C SER A 315 0.55 -9.08 14.41
N TYR A 316 1.55 -9.83 14.89
CA TYR A 316 1.51 -10.41 16.23
C TYR A 316 1.85 -9.42 17.36
N LYS A 317 2.05 -8.13 17.04
CA LYS A 317 2.43 -7.08 17.99
C LYS A 317 3.60 -7.57 18.86
N ASP A 318 3.61 -7.39 20.17
CA ASP A 318 4.78 -7.70 21.00
C ASP A 318 5.05 -9.19 21.25
N GLN A 319 4.28 -10.10 20.64
CA GLN A 319 4.36 -11.52 20.95
C GLN A 319 4.85 -12.34 19.76
N ASN A 320 5.96 -13.05 19.95
CA ASN A 320 6.34 -14.18 19.10
C ASN A 320 6.32 -13.89 17.57
N ARG A 321 6.78 -12.71 17.14
CA ARG A 321 6.76 -12.27 15.71
C ARG A 321 7.54 -13.20 14.77
N TRP A 322 8.48 -13.99 15.30
CA TRP A 322 9.43 -14.78 14.51
C TRP A 322 8.97 -16.22 14.29
N PHE A 323 9.01 -16.67 13.04
CA PHE A 323 8.84 -18.05 12.60
C PHE A 323 7.53 -18.77 12.94
N ASN A 324 6.53 -18.08 13.53
CA ASN A 324 5.20 -18.67 13.80
C ASN A 324 4.53 -19.23 12.55
N ASP A 325 4.60 -18.48 11.46
CA ASP A 325 3.99 -18.83 10.18
C ASP A 325 5.00 -19.40 9.18
N PHE A 326 6.19 -19.80 9.64
CA PHE A 326 7.23 -20.36 8.78
C PHE A 326 7.01 -21.85 8.54
N ASN A 327 5.92 -22.18 7.83
CA ASN A 327 5.54 -23.55 7.54
C ASN A 327 4.71 -23.63 6.24
N PHE A 328 4.61 -24.81 5.64
CA PHE A 328 3.91 -25.00 4.35
C PHE A 328 2.40 -24.78 4.41
N LYS A 329 1.78 -24.83 5.60
CA LYS A 329 0.35 -24.55 5.78
C LYS A 329 0.06 -23.05 5.62
N ASN A 330 0.97 -22.20 6.06
CA ASN A 330 0.83 -20.74 6.03
C ASN A 330 1.65 -20.09 4.88
N ALA A 331 2.33 -20.90 4.05
CA ALA A 331 3.11 -20.41 2.93
C ALA A 331 2.24 -19.84 1.80
N VAL A 332 2.75 -18.81 1.12
CA VAL A 332 2.10 -18.20 -0.04
C VAL A 332 2.76 -18.74 -1.32
N TYR A 333 1.93 -19.27 -2.20
CA TYR A 333 2.33 -19.82 -3.49
C TYR A 333 2.12 -18.79 -4.59
N ASN A 334 3.19 -18.42 -5.27
CA ASN A 334 3.19 -17.36 -6.27
C ASN A 334 3.54 -17.93 -7.65
N ILE A 335 2.79 -17.50 -8.67
CA ILE A 335 3.11 -17.75 -10.08
C ILE A 335 3.32 -16.40 -10.74
N GLY A 336 4.33 -16.29 -11.61
CA GLY A 336 4.57 -15.06 -12.34
C GLY A 336 5.30 -15.26 -13.66
N ILE A 337 5.33 -14.18 -14.44
CA ILE A 337 6.07 -14.09 -15.70
C ILE A 337 7.18 -13.05 -15.50
N ASN A 338 8.38 -13.40 -15.95
CA ASN A 338 9.62 -12.66 -15.78
C ASN A 338 10.07 -12.50 -14.31
N TYR A 339 11.27 -11.92 -14.15
CA TYR A 339 11.84 -11.65 -12.84
C TYR A 339 11.09 -10.50 -12.14
N PRO A 340 11.00 -10.53 -10.79
CA PRO A 340 10.26 -9.52 -10.04
C PRO A 340 10.91 -8.14 -10.06
N PHE A 341 12.24 -8.10 -10.24
CA PHE A 341 13.07 -6.90 -10.30
C PHE A 341 14.43 -7.16 -10.96
#